data_AF-A0A537ECN2-F1
#
_entry.id   AF-A0A537ECN2-F1
#
_cell.length_a   1.000
_cell.length_b   1.000
_cell.length_c   1.000
_cell.angle_alpha   90.00
_cell.angle_beta   90.00
_cell.angle_gamma   90.00
#
_symmetry.space_group_name_H-M   'P 1'
#
loop_
_entity.id
_entity.type
_entity.pdbx_description
1 polymer ?
#
loop_
_entity_poly.entity_id
_entity_poly.type
_entity_poly.pdbx_seq_one_letter_code
_entity_poly.pdbx_strand_id
1 'polypeptide(L)' 'IPARIRERYGIREGSKLEFIESDEGVLLIPVRSLGELRGAFKAHEKLVREGIRELEREHRKEARS' A
#
# COMPACT_ATOMS: atom_id res chain seq x y z
N ILE A 1 -1.92 -19.44 7.90
CA ILE A 1 -1.30 -19.26 6.55
C ILE A 1 -0.07 -20.17 6.43
N PRO A 2 0.06 -21.05 5.41
CA PRO A 2 1.20 -21.94 5.22
C PRO A 2 2.56 -21.21 5.16
N ALA A 3 3.64 -21.85 5.62
CA ALA A 3 4.96 -21.24 5.73
C ALA A 3 5.48 -20.65 4.40
N ARG A 4 5.37 -21.41 3.31
CA ARG A 4 5.76 -20.96 1.96
C ARG A 4 5.06 -19.67 1.51
N ILE A 5 3.79 -19.50 1.88
CA ILE A 5 3.02 -18.29 1.54
C ILE A 5 3.46 -17.13 2.44
N ARG A 6 3.62 -17.37 3.74
CA ARG A 6 4.11 -16.35 4.68
C ARG A 6 5.45 -15.78 4.25
N GLU A 7 6.41 -16.64 3.89
CA GLU A 7 7.73 -16.23 3.41
C GLU A 7 7.65 -15.41 2.12
N ARG A 8 6.91 -15.91 1.12
CA ARG A 8 6.78 -15.24 -0.19
C ARG A 8 6.26 -13.81 -0.09
N TYR A 9 5.31 -13.57 0.81
CA TYR A 9 4.66 -12.26 0.95
C TYR A 9 5.18 -11.46 2.15
N GLY A 10 6.16 -11.99 2.90
CA GLY A 10 6.74 -11.34 4.06
C GLY A 10 5.74 -11.15 5.22
N ILE A 11 4.82 -12.09 5.39
CA ILE A 11 3.83 -12.10 6.48
C ILE A 11 4.47 -12.74 7.70
N ARG A 12 4.58 -11.96 8.78
CA ARG A 12 5.15 -12.40 10.06
C ARG A 12 4.10 -12.27 11.16
N GLU A 13 4.40 -12.79 12.33
CA GLU A 13 3.60 -12.53 13.52
C GLU A 13 3.51 -11.01 13.75
N GLY A 14 2.30 -10.51 14.01
CA GLY A 14 2.02 -9.08 14.14
C GLY A 14 1.85 -8.29 12.82
N SER A 15 2.01 -8.93 11.64
CA SER A 15 1.72 -8.26 10.37
C SER A 15 0.24 -7.90 10.25
N LYS A 16 -0.05 -6.67 9.80
CA LYS A 16 -1.41 -6.24 9.45
C LYS A 16 -1.80 -6.78 8.08
N LEU A 17 -2.99 -7.36 8.00
CA LEU A 17 -3.59 -7.83 6.75
C LEU A 17 -4.95 -7.14 6.57
N GLU A 18 -5.22 -6.71 5.34
CA GLU A 18 -6.55 -6.33 4.89
C GLU A 18 -7.24 -7.56 4.32
N PHE A 19 -8.52 -7.72 4.66
CA PHE A 19 -9.35 -8.84 4.25
C PHE A 19 -10.41 -8.34 3.29
N ILE A 20 -10.50 -8.95 2.12
CA ILE A 20 -11.51 -8.63 1.11
C ILE A 20 -12.26 -9.92 0.81
N GLU A 21 -13.57 -9.89 1.02
CA GLU A 21 -14.46 -10.97 0.60
C GLU A 21 -14.73 -10.85 -0.90
N SER A 22 -14.65 -11.98 -1.61
CA SER A 22 -14.93 -12.11 -3.04
C SER A 22 -15.66 -13.43 -3.30
N ASP A 23 -16.25 -13.56 -4.49
CA ASP A 23 -16.97 -14.78 -4.89
C ASP A 23 -16.07 -16.02 -4.91
N GLU A 24 -14.77 -15.83 -5.12
CA GLU A 24 -13.76 -16.90 -5.16
C GLU A 24 -13.17 -17.22 -3.77
N GLY A 25 -13.51 -16.42 -2.75
CA GLY A 25 -13.05 -16.58 -1.37
C GLY A 25 -12.51 -15.29 -0.75
N VAL A 26 -11.68 -15.44 0.28
CA VAL A 26 -11.12 -14.31 1.04
C VAL A 26 -9.71 -13.99 0.56
N LEU A 27 -9.52 -12.77 0.05
CA LEU A 27 -8.22 -12.21 -0.29
C LEU A 27 -7.57 -11.63 0.97
N LEU A 28 -6.30 -11.98 1.18
CA LEU A 28 -5.47 -11.44 2.27
C LEU A 28 -4.36 -10.57 1.69
N ILE A 29 -4.42 -9.27 1.96
CA ILE A 29 -3.46 -8.28 1.43
C ILE A 29 -2.58 -7.77 2.58
N PRO A 30 -1.25 -7.95 2.52
CA PRO A 30 -0.35 -7.37 3.52
C PRO A 30 -0.37 -5.85 3.49
N VAL A 31 -0.70 -5.24 4.63
CA VAL A 31 -0.68 -3.79 4.79
C VAL A 31 0.71 -3.37 5.27
N ARG A 32 1.41 -2.59 4.44
CA ARG A 32 2.70 -2.00 4.81
C ARG A 32 2.47 -0.72 5.61
N SER A 33 3.18 -0.60 6.72
CA SER A 33 3.25 0.65 7.48
C SER A 33 4.04 1.73 6.73
N LEU A 34 3.78 3.01 7.03
CA LEU A 34 4.57 4.13 6.49
C LEU A 34 6.06 3.99 6.82
N GLY A 35 6.40 3.40 7.96
CA GLY A 35 7.78 3.10 8.35
C GLY A 35 8.44 2.07 7.42
N GLU A 36 7.72 1.00 7.05
CA GLU A 36 8.18 0.00 6.07
C GLU A 36 8.36 0.57 4.66
N LEU A 37 7.60 1.62 4.32
CA LEU A 37 7.71 2.30 3.03
C LEU A 37 8.83 3.35 3.00
N ARG A 38 9.54 3.58 4.11
CA ARG A 38 10.61 4.58 4.19
C ARG A 38 11.72 4.26 3.18
N GLY A 39 11.87 5.14 2.20
CA GLY A 39 12.88 5.00 1.15
C GLY A 39 12.51 4.03 0.02
N ALA A 40 11.32 3.40 0.05
CA ALA A 40 10.84 2.49 -1.00
C ALA A 40 10.86 3.13 -2.40
N PHE A 41 10.70 4.45 -2.45
CA PHE A 41 10.65 5.22 -3.68
C PHE A 41 11.87 6.12 -3.91
N LYS A 42 12.98 5.90 -3.20
CA LYS A 42 14.17 6.77 -3.32
C LYS A 42 14.69 6.86 -4.76
N ALA A 43 14.71 5.75 -5.49
CA ALA A 43 15.14 5.72 -6.90
C ALA A 43 14.20 6.49 -7.85
N HIS A 44 12.95 6.71 -7.44
CA HIS A 44 11.91 7.38 -8.21
C HIS A 44 11.34 8.60 -7.48
N GLU A 45 12.13 9.20 -6.59
CA GLU A 45 11.66 10.23 -5.66
C GLU A 45 10.98 11.39 -6.39
N LYS A 46 11.59 11.84 -7.50
CA LYS A 46 11.08 12.95 -8.31
C LYS A 46 9.69 12.64 -8.87
N LEU A 47 9.51 11.46 -9.47
CA LEU A 47 8.23 11.03 -10.06
C LEU A 47 7.15 10.89 -9.00
N VAL A 48 7.48 10.25 -7.87
CA VAL A 48 6.53 10.09 -6.75
C VAL A 48 6.13 11.45 -6.18
N ARG A 49 7.08 12.37 -6.01
CA ARG A 49 6.81 13.71 -5.51
C ARG A 49 5.94 14.53 -6.47
N GLU A 50 6.11 14.34 -7.76
CA GLU A 50 5.29 14.98 -8.79
C GLU A 50 3.86 14.44 -8.77
N GLY A 51 3.67 13.12 -8.73
CA GLY A 51 2.35 12.49 -8.61
C GLY A 51 1.60 12.92 -7.35
N ILE A 52 2.27 13.00 -6.20
CA ILE A 52 1.66 13.52 -4.95
C ILE A 52 1.19 14.97 -5.15
N ARG A 53 1.96 15.82 -5.81
CA ARG A 53 1.58 17.23 -6.05
C ARG A 53 0.39 17.37 -6.98
N GLU A 54 0.28 16.50 -7.98
CA GLU A 54 -0.86 16.48 -8.89
C GLU A 54 -2.14 16.05 -8.16
N LEU A 55 -2.09 14.94 -7.43
CA LEU A 55 -3.21 14.47 -6.58
C LEU A 55 -3.69 15.56 -5.62
N GLU A 56 -2.78 16.21 -4.90
CA GLU A 56 -3.10 17.32 -4.00
C GLU A 56 -3.73 18.52 -4.71
N ARG A 57 -3.34 18.79 -5.96
CA ARG A 57 -3.93 19.87 -6.75
C ARG A 57 -5.35 19.51 -7.19
N GLU A 58 -5.61 18.26 -7.53
CA GLU A 58 -6.94 17.75 -7.89
C GLU A 58 -7.89 17.79 -6.70
N HIS A 59 -7.50 17.24 -5.55
CA HIS A 59 -8.30 17.28 -4.32
C HIS A 59 -8.68 18.72 -3.91
N ARG A 60 -7.77 19.69 -4.06
CA ARG A 60 -8.07 21.11 -3.78
C ARG A 60 -9.08 21.72 -4.75
N LYS A 61 -9.16 21.24 -5.99
CA LYS A 61 -10.18 21.69 -6.95
C LYS A 61 -11.53 21.09 -6.58
N GLU A 62 -11.57 19.79 -6.29
CA GLU A 62 -12.79 19.10 -5.87
C GLU A 62 -13.37 19.70 -4.60
N ALA A 63 -12.56 20.00 -3.59
CA ALA A 63 -13.01 20.62 -2.34
C ALA A 63 -13.52 22.07 -2.49
N ARG A 64 -13.28 22.71 -3.64
CA ARG A 64 -13.75 24.07 -3.95
C ARG A 64 -14.96 24.09 -4.89
N SER A 65 -15.37 22.93 -5.39
CA SER A 65 -16.51 22.76 -6.29
C SER A 65 -17.74 22.28 -5.55
#